data_AF-A0A1H8F7P0-F1
#
_entry.id   AF-A0A1H8F7P0-F1
#
_cell.length_a   1.000
_cell.length_b   1.000
_cell.length_c   1.000
_cell.angle_alpha   90.00
_cell.angle_beta   90.00
_cell.angle_gamma   90.00
#
_symmetry.space_group_name_H-M   'P 1'
#
loop_
_entity.id
_entity.type
_entity.pdbx_description
1 polymer ?
#
loop_
_entity_poly.entity_id
_entity_poly.type
_entity_poly.pdbx_seq_one_letter_code
_entity_poly.pdbx_strand_id
1 'polypeptide(L)'
;MSTQLIQRTPLLNGEEANTKREEIRTYFHATLDCYEQLFKTLRNDEAYYKKSISLRHPLIFYYGHTATFFVNKLMLAGLITERINPKFESMFAVGVDEMSWDDLDNTHYDWPAVEEVTAYRRRMREMVDKLISDLPLTLPISWESPFWPILMGIEHEQIHLETSSVLIRQHAMDYVQPHEQWRPCQKTGAAPANELIPVPAGTIETGKNKSTHMHYGWDNEYGHHSADITAFQASKYLVSNQEYRSFVDANGYQTDDYWEEEGLSWRNFCKSTHPTFWVKKGEDWFMRTMTDEIPMPWDWPVDVNYHEAKAFCNWKTKTTGKPFRLPTEDEWYRLYDVAGLSEISHGKPATGNLHLDYYASSCPVNEFQQGDFYDIVGNVWQWTETPTYPFEGFDVHPLYDDFTTPTFDNQHNLIKGGSWISCGNETLRSSRYAFRRHFFQHAGFRYVVSDAPAVIQTSNYETDKLLSEYAEFHYGDTYFDVPNFPKALADLAIAAMGDRPAHKALDLGCASGRSTFELARHFDHVTGVDFSARFIG
;
A
#
# COMPACT_ATOMS: atom_id res chain seq x y z
N MET A 1 -16.34 -26.25 -1.40
CA MET A 1 -15.59 -25.12 -0.83
C MET A 1 -16.18 -24.85 0.55
N SER A 2 -15.34 -24.82 1.59
CA SER A 2 -15.79 -24.53 2.95
C SER A 2 -16.48 -23.16 2.95
N THR A 3 -17.77 -23.14 3.26
CA THR A 3 -18.65 -21.95 3.24
C THR A 3 -18.42 -21.03 4.44
N GLN A 4 -17.19 -20.96 4.95
CA GLN A 4 -16.85 -20.14 6.09
C GLN A 4 -16.18 -18.87 5.59
N LEU A 5 -16.89 -17.76 5.73
CA LEU A 5 -16.37 -16.44 5.39
C LEU A 5 -15.14 -16.13 6.24
N ILE A 6 -14.15 -15.46 5.64
CA ILE A 6 -13.04 -14.87 6.38
C ILE A 6 -13.64 -13.85 7.38
N GLN A 7 -13.07 -13.79 8.59
CA GLN A 7 -13.52 -12.82 9.58
C GLN A 7 -13.28 -11.39 9.06
N ARG A 8 -14.28 -10.53 9.24
CA ARG A 8 -14.17 -9.10 8.90
C ARG A 8 -13.30 -8.38 9.93
N THR A 9 -12.77 -7.23 9.52
CA THR A 9 -11.99 -6.32 10.36
C THR A 9 -12.71 -6.12 11.70
N PRO A 10 -12.09 -6.51 12.82
CA PRO A 10 -12.71 -6.33 14.14
C PRO A 10 -13.01 -4.87 14.43
N LEU A 11 -14.16 -4.62 15.05
CA LEU A 11 -14.41 -3.30 15.63
C LEU A 11 -13.46 -3.06 16.82
N LEU A 12 -13.01 -1.83 16.99
CA LEU A 12 -12.14 -1.42 18.09
C LEU A 12 -12.89 -1.29 19.42
N ASN A 13 -14.22 -1.17 19.38
CA ASN A 13 -15.09 -1.11 20.55
C ASN A 13 -15.75 -2.47 20.85
N GLY A 14 -16.43 -2.54 21.99
CA GLY A 14 -17.18 -3.73 22.43
C GLY A 14 -17.63 -3.60 23.88
N GLU A 15 -18.48 -4.52 24.31
CA GLU A 15 -19.04 -4.53 25.67
C GLU A 15 -18.16 -5.33 26.65
N GLU A 16 -17.61 -6.46 26.19
CA GLU A 16 -16.90 -7.42 27.03
C GLU A 16 -15.47 -7.68 26.52
N ALA A 17 -14.48 -7.40 27.37
CA ALA A 17 -13.06 -7.54 27.03
C ALA A 17 -12.68 -8.98 26.63
N ASN A 18 -13.23 -10.00 27.31
CA ASN A 18 -12.92 -11.40 26.98
C ASN A 18 -13.49 -11.81 25.62
N THR A 19 -14.68 -11.34 25.26
CA THR A 19 -15.26 -11.58 23.94
C THR A 19 -14.43 -10.90 22.85
N LYS A 20 -14.03 -9.63 23.05
CA LYS A 20 -13.17 -8.92 22.10
C LYS A 20 -11.80 -9.60 21.94
N ARG A 21 -11.23 -10.10 23.04
CA ARG A 21 -9.97 -10.85 23.03
C ARG A 21 -10.06 -12.08 22.12
N GLU A 22 -11.08 -12.90 22.29
CA GLU A 22 -11.25 -14.10 21.46
C GLU A 22 -11.60 -13.78 20.00
N GLU A 23 -12.29 -12.68 19.74
CA GLU A 23 -12.50 -12.17 18.39
C GLU A 23 -11.15 -11.83 17.72
N ILE A 24 -10.31 -11.02 18.37
CA ILE A 24 -8.98 -10.64 17.86
C ILE A 24 -8.08 -11.86 17.72
N ARG A 25 -8.12 -12.78 18.69
CA ARG A 25 -7.37 -14.04 18.65
C ARG A 25 -7.76 -14.88 17.43
N THR A 26 -9.06 -15.05 17.20
CA THR A 26 -9.56 -15.79 16.04
C THR A 26 -9.15 -15.11 14.73
N TYR A 27 -9.23 -13.78 14.68
CA TYR A 27 -8.84 -12.99 13.52
C TYR A 27 -7.34 -13.12 13.22
N PHE A 28 -6.50 -13.10 14.25
CA PHE A 28 -5.07 -13.37 14.17
C PHE A 28 -4.79 -14.75 13.57
N HIS A 29 -5.35 -15.81 14.14
CA HIS A 29 -5.10 -17.17 13.65
C HIS A 29 -5.60 -17.38 12.22
N ALA A 30 -6.78 -16.86 11.88
CA ALA A 30 -7.34 -16.98 10.54
C ALA A 30 -6.49 -16.25 9.48
N THR A 31 -5.96 -15.08 9.82
CA THR A 31 -5.04 -14.32 8.94
C THR A 31 -3.77 -15.11 8.66
N LEU A 32 -3.13 -15.65 9.72
CA LEU A 32 -1.93 -16.47 9.58
C LEU A 32 -2.18 -17.74 8.77
N ASP A 33 -3.30 -18.42 9.02
CA ASP A 33 -3.64 -19.64 8.30
C ASP A 33 -3.89 -19.37 6.80
N CYS A 34 -4.52 -18.24 6.47
CA CYS A 34 -4.72 -17.81 5.07
C CYS A 34 -3.38 -17.46 4.40
N TYR A 35 -2.54 -16.68 5.07
CA TYR A 35 -1.23 -16.29 4.57
C TYR A 35 -0.33 -17.51 4.33
N GLU A 36 -0.23 -18.43 5.28
CA GLU A 36 0.57 -19.65 5.11
C GLU A 36 0.00 -20.60 4.05
N GLN A 37 -1.33 -20.62 3.87
CA GLN A 37 -1.96 -21.39 2.81
C GLN A 37 -1.62 -20.85 1.41
N LEU A 38 -1.41 -19.54 1.24
CA LEU A 38 -1.00 -18.95 -0.03
C LEU A 38 0.31 -19.57 -0.53
N PHE A 39 1.29 -19.78 0.35
CA PHE A 39 2.60 -20.35 -0.03
C PHE A 39 2.54 -21.83 -0.41
N LYS A 40 1.44 -22.54 -0.12
CA LYS A 40 1.23 -23.91 -0.62
C LYS A 40 1.01 -23.97 -2.14
N THR A 41 0.79 -22.83 -2.78
CA THR A 41 0.79 -22.70 -4.25
C THR A 41 2.18 -22.73 -4.86
N LEU A 42 3.25 -22.68 -4.05
CA LEU A 42 4.62 -22.90 -4.53
C LEU A 42 4.88 -24.39 -4.71
N ARG A 43 5.53 -24.76 -5.81
CA ARG A 43 5.71 -26.16 -6.21
C ARG A 43 6.73 -26.90 -5.34
N ASN A 44 7.76 -26.20 -4.88
CA ASN A 44 8.88 -26.75 -4.11
C ASN A 44 9.65 -25.62 -3.41
N ASP A 45 10.63 -25.97 -2.58
CA ASP A 45 11.42 -24.98 -1.83
C ASP A 45 12.23 -24.05 -2.73
N GLU A 46 12.70 -24.52 -3.90
CA GLU A 46 13.44 -23.66 -4.84
C GLU A 46 12.62 -22.43 -5.23
N ALA A 47 11.30 -22.59 -5.38
CA ALA A 47 10.39 -21.50 -5.70
C ALA A 47 10.44 -20.33 -4.69
N TYR A 48 10.76 -20.59 -3.42
CA TYR A 48 10.87 -19.56 -2.39
C TYR A 48 12.08 -18.65 -2.59
N TYR A 49 13.16 -19.16 -3.19
CA TYR A 49 14.44 -18.44 -3.30
C TYR A 49 14.64 -17.76 -4.66
N LYS A 50 13.80 -18.09 -5.65
CA LYS A 50 13.80 -17.42 -6.94
C LYS A 50 13.01 -16.13 -6.87
N LYS A 51 13.61 -15.04 -7.33
CA LYS A 51 12.91 -13.77 -7.51
C LYS A 51 11.87 -13.90 -8.63
N SER A 52 10.62 -13.53 -8.34
CA SER A 52 9.57 -13.45 -9.36
C SER A 52 9.87 -12.36 -10.40
N ILE A 53 10.40 -11.22 -9.93
CA ILE A 53 10.88 -10.11 -10.75
C ILE A 53 12.17 -9.53 -10.16
N SER A 54 12.99 -8.85 -10.98
CA SER A 54 14.30 -8.32 -10.55
C SER A 54 14.20 -7.28 -9.44
N LEU A 55 13.12 -6.50 -9.44
CA LEU A 55 12.87 -5.40 -8.50
C LEU A 55 12.40 -5.88 -7.11
N ARG A 56 12.11 -7.17 -6.92
CA ARG A 56 11.55 -7.67 -5.66
C ARG A 56 12.45 -8.70 -5.00
N HIS A 57 12.34 -8.80 -3.68
CA HIS A 57 12.95 -9.90 -2.95
C HIS A 57 12.31 -11.26 -3.35
N PRO A 58 13.02 -12.38 -3.14
CA PRO A 58 12.42 -13.70 -3.33
C PRO A 58 11.33 -13.99 -2.28
N LEU A 59 10.42 -14.92 -2.56
CA LEU A 59 9.25 -15.21 -1.70
C LEU A 59 9.60 -15.66 -0.28
N ILE A 60 10.80 -16.21 -0.04
CA ILE A 60 11.30 -16.53 1.31
C ILE A 60 11.38 -15.29 2.20
N PHE A 61 11.70 -14.12 1.63
CA PHE A 61 11.71 -12.86 2.36
C PHE A 61 10.33 -12.54 2.88
N TYR A 62 9.32 -12.51 2.01
CA TYR A 62 7.93 -12.22 2.37
C TYR A 62 7.41 -13.20 3.43
N TYR A 63 7.72 -14.50 3.26
CA TYR A 63 7.32 -15.53 4.21
C TYR A 63 7.89 -15.31 5.63
N GLY A 64 9.13 -14.80 5.76
CA GLY A 64 9.74 -14.45 7.04
C GLY A 64 9.44 -13.04 7.54
N HIS A 65 9.13 -12.11 6.63
CA HIS A 65 8.98 -10.68 6.88
C HIS A 65 7.81 -10.37 7.80
N THR A 66 6.63 -10.91 7.55
CA THR A 66 5.45 -10.59 8.37
C THR A 66 5.62 -11.03 9.82
N ALA A 67 6.23 -12.19 10.06
CA ALA A 67 6.55 -12.65 11.42
C ALA A 67 7.63 -11.78 12.09
N THR A 68 8.63 -11.33 11.33
CA THR A 68 9.63 -10.38 11.80
C THR A 68 9.02 -9.02 12.15
N PHE A 69 8.06 -8.57 11.35
CA PHE A 69 7.32 -7.34 11.61
C PHE A 69 6.62 -7.40 12.98
N PHE A 70 5.86 -8.48 13.27
CA PHE A 70 5.27 -8.69 14.60
C PHE A 70 6.31 -8.56 15.72
N VAL A 71 7.41 -9.33 15.64
CA VAL A 71 8.43 -9.33 16.70
C VAL A 71 9.04 -7.93 16.87
N ASN A 72 9.39 -7.25 15.79
CA ASN A 72 10.01 -5.93 15.84
C ASN A 72 9.07 -4.87 16.43
N LYS A 73 7.79 -4.85 16.01
CA LYS A 73 6.82 -3.88 16.54
C LYS A 73 6.45 -4.16 18.00
N LEU A 74 6.36 -5.43 18.40
CA LEU A 74 6.12 -5.83 19.79
C LEU A 74 7.32 -5.51 20.70
N MET A 75 8.57 -5.68 20.22
CA MET A 75 9.78 -5.23 20.91
C MET A 75 9.79 -3.72 21.08
N LEU A 76 9.48 -2.96 20.02
CA LEU A 76 9.44 -1.50 20.05
C LEU A 76 8.36 -0.98 21.01
N ALA A 77 7.20 -1.64 21.06
CA ALA A 77 6.13 -1.34 22.00
C ALA A 77 6.43 -1.77 23.45
N GLY A 78 7.55 -2.48 23.70
CA GLY A 78 7.91 -2.98 25.02
C GLY A 78 7.00 -4.11 25.53
N LEU A 79 6.25 -4.77 24.65
CA LEU A 79 5.36 -5.90 25.01
C LEU A 79 6.11 -7.22 25.12
N ILE A 80 7.30 -7.28 24.52
CA ILE A 80 8.27 -8.35 24.70
C ILE A 80 9.65 -7.76 24.94
N THR A 81 10.48 -8.50 25.66
CA THR A 81 11.85 -8.09 26.02
C THR A 81 12.92 -8.92 25.33
N GLU A 82 12.53 -10.08 24.78
CA GLU A 82 13.43 -11.03 24.12
C GLU A 82 12.97 -11.28 22.67
N ARG A 83 13.98 -11.29 21.79
CA ARG A 83 13.85 -11.62 20.38
C ARG A 83 13.77 -13.14 20.20
N ILE A 84 13.00 -13.62 19.21
CA ILE A 84 12.93 -15.05 18.90
C ILE A 84 14.19 -15.50 18.16
N ASN A 85 14.61 -14.73 17.16
CA ASN A 85 15.81 -14.95 16.36
C ASN A 85 16.34 -13.61 15.81
N PRO A 86 17.31 -12.96 16.49
CA PRO A 86 17.86 -11.68 16.08
C PRO A 86 18.45 -11.66 14.65
N LYS A 87 18.98 -12.80 14.16
CA LYS A 87 19.51 -12.89 12.79
C LYS A 87 18.38 -12.75 11.77
N PHE A 88 17.27 -13.48 11.97
CA PHE A 88 16.11 -13.41 11.08
C PHE A 88 15.44 -12.04 11.16
N GLU A 89 15.31 -11.52 12.38
CA GLU A 89 14.65 -10.25 12.61
C GLU A 89 15.41 -9.06 12.05
N SER A 90 16.73 -9.18 11.84
CA SER A 90 17.52 -8.21 11.07
C SER A 90 17.43 -8.47 9.58
N MET A 91 17.48 -9.73 9.14
CA MET A 91 17.50 -10.12 7.72
C MET A 91 16.21 -9.80 6.99
N PHE A 92 15.06 -9.99 7.66
CA PHE A 92 13.74 -9.76 7.10
C PHE A 92 13.15 -8.40 7.50
N ALA A 93 13.91 -7.51 8.16
CA ALA A 93 13.40 -6.21 8.63
C ALA A 93 13.36 -5.11 7.56
N VAL A 94 14.08 -5.28 6.46
CA VAL A 94 14.17 -4.26 5.41
C VAL A 94 12.78 -3.93 4.87
N GLY A 95 12.51 -2.64 4.67
CA GLY A 95 11.27 -2.18 4.04
C GLY A 95 11.15 -2.71 2.61
N VAL A 96 9.92 -2.84 2.13
CA VAL A 96 9.63 -3.42 0.81
C VAL A 96 9.44 -2.33 -0.26
N ASP A 97 9.48 -1.06 0.13
CA ASP A 97 9.47 0.06 -0.79
C ASP A 97 10.90 0.38 -1.26
N GLU A 98 11.07 0.48 -2.58
CA GLU A 98 12.37 0.66 -3.27
C GLU A 98 12.82 2.12 -3.18
N MET A 99 12.99 2.62 -1.97
CA MET A 99 13.59 3.95 -1.74
C MET A 99 15.11 3.91 -2.01
N SER A 100 15.74 2.73 -2.04
CA SER A 100 17.15 2.57 -2.41
C SER A 100 17.40 1.31 -3.26
N TRP A 101 18.12 1.47 -4.37
CA TRP A 101 18.55 0.36 -5.24
C TRP A 101 19.57 -0.57 -4.57
N ASP A 102 20.17 -0.12 -3.47
CA ASP A 102 21.20 -0.84 -2.73
C ASP A 102 20.62 -2.03 -1.92
N ASP A 103 19.32 -1.99 -1.59
CA ASP A 103 18.66 -3.04 -0.79
C ASP A 103 18.44 -4.36 -1.55
N LEU A 104 18.52 -4.34 -2.88
CA LEU A 104 18.27 -5.49 -3.77
C LEU A 104 19.52 -6.27 -4.17
N ASP A 105 20.71 -5.88 -3.71
CA ASP A 105 21.95 -6.61 -3.95
C ASP A 105 21.92 -7.97 -3.23
N ASN A 106 21.79 -9.03 -4.03
CA ASN A 106 21.72 -10.41 -3.54
C ASN A 106 23.07 -10.94 -3.02
N THR A 107 24.18 -10.23 -3.23
CA THR A 107 25.51 -10.71 -2.81
C THR A 107 25.66 -10.84 -1.29
N HIS A 108 24.72 -10.28 -0.51
CA HIS A 108 24.77 -10.25 0.95
C HIS A 108 23.66 -11.04 1.68
N TYR A 109 22.77 -11.76 0.99
CA TYR A 109 21.67 -12.48 1.64
C TYR A 109 21.89 -14.01 1.71
N ASP A 110 22.06 -14.51 2.93
CA ASP A 110 22.12 -15.93 3.29
C ASP A 110 20.74 -16.40 3.78
N TRP A 111 19.79 -16.58 2.86
CA TRP A 111 18.41 -16.92 3.21
C TRP A 111 18.33 -18.28 3.94
N PRO A 112 17.65 -18.36 5.09
CA PRO A 112 17.48 -19.61 5.84
C PRO A 112 16.58 -20.61 5.12
N ALA A 113 16.63 -21.88 5.56
CA ALA A 113 15.78 -22.92 5.00
C ALA A 113 14.28 -22.64 5.26
N VAL A 114 13.41 -23.13 4.37
CA VAL A 114 11.94 -22.92 4.46
C VAL A 114 11.42 -23.46 5.79
N GLU A 115 11.92 -24.60 6.25
CA GLU A 115 11.54 -25.21 7.53
C GLU A 115 11.97 -24.37 8.73
N GLU A 116 13.12 -23.70 8.66
CA GLU A 116 13.60 -22.81 9.73
C GLU A 116 12.73 -21.55 9.83
N VAL A 117 12.37 -20.95 8.69
CA VAL A 117 11.43 -19.81 8.65
C VAL A 117 10.05 -20.25 9.12
N THR A 118 9.58 -21.43 8.72
CA THR A 118 8.31 -22.01 9.20
C THR A 118 8.32 -22.20 10.73
N ALA A 119 9.42 -22.73 11.28
CA ALA A 119 9.57 -22.90 12.72
C ALA A 119 9.61 -21.55 13.46
N TYR A 120 10.25 -20.54 12.86
CA TYR A 120 10.26 -19.17 13.38
C TYR A 120 8.86 -18.55 13.40
N ARG A 121 8.10 -18.66 12.31
CA ARG A 121 6.69 -18.22 12.23
C ARG A 121 5.83 -18.90 13.30
N ARG A 122 6.00 -20.21 13.52
CA ARG A 122 5.29 -20.95 14.57
C ARG A 122 5.57 -20.39 15.97
N ARG A 123 6.84 -20.10 16.28
CA ARG A 123 7.21 -19.49 17.57
C ARG A 123 6.62 -18.09 17.73
N MET A 124 6.63 -17.28 16.66
CA MET A 124 5.97 -15.97 16.65
C MET A 124 4.47 -16.14 16.92
N ARG A 125 3.81 -17.07 16.23
CA ARG A 125 2.39 -17.39 16.42
C ARG A 125 2.06 -17.76 17.87
N GLU A 126 2.83 -18.65 18.48
CA GLU A 126 2.67 -19.06 19.88
C GLU A 126 2.89 -17.89 20.85
N MET A 127 3.88 -17.04 20.58
CA MET A 127 4.18 -15.86 21.40
C MET A 127 3.05 -14.82 21.34
N VAL A 128 2.57 -14.47 20.14
CA VAL A 128 1.48 -13.50 19.97
C VAL A 128 0.16 -14.05 20.51
N ASP A 129 -0.14 -15.34 20.31
CA ASP A 129 -1.30 -15.98 20.91
C ASP A 129 -1.31 -15.87 22.44
N LYS A 130 -0.14 -16.10 23.06
CA LYS A 130 0.04 -15.92 24.50
C LYS A 130 -0.15 -14.47 24.92
N LEU A 131 0.41 -13.50 24.18
CA LEU A 131 0.21 -12.08 24.45
C LEU A 131 -1.28 -11.69 24.35
N ILE A 132 -1.97 -12.12 23.30
CA ILE A 132 -3.41 -11.91 23.15
C ILE A 132 -4.17 -12.54 24.31
N SER A 133 -3.72 -13.67 24.87
CA SER A 133 -4.38 -14.30 26.02
C SER A 133 -4.14 -13.54 27.34
N ASP A 134 -2.92 -13.04 27.56
CA ASP A 134 -2.46 -12.57 28.87
C ASP A 134 -2.55 -11.05 29.08
N LEU A 135 -2.45 -10.24 28.02
CA LEU A 135 -2.39 -8.77 28.14
C LEU A 135 -3.70 -8.17 28.67
N PRO A 136 -3.69 -7.16 29.54
CA PRO A 136 -4.91 -6.44 29.88
C PRO A 136 -5.50 -5.77 28.63
N LEU A 137 -6.83 -5.89 28.46
CA LEU A 137 -7.56 -5.27 27.34
C LEU A 137 -8.57 -4.27 27.88
N THR A 138 -8.42 -3.01 27.49
CA THR A 138 -9.38 -1.94 27.73
C THR A 138 -10.00 -1.52 26.41
N LEU A 139 -11.32 -1.30 26.41
CA LEU A 139 -12.08 -0.90 25.22
C LEU A 139 -12.52 0.57 25.34
N PRO A 140 -12.57 1.32 24.23
CA PRO A 140 -12.13 0.93 22.88
C PRO A 140 -10.60 0.83 22.75
N ILE A 141 -10.13 0.07 21.77
CA ILE A 141 -8.70 -0.05 21.44
C ILE A 141 -8.27 1.22 20.70
N SER A 142 -7.43 2.04 21.33
CA SER A 142 -6.79 3.23 20.72
C SER A 142 -5.34 2.96 20.34
N TRP A 143 -4.64 3.95 19.76
CA TRP A 143 -3.21 3.88 19.41
C TRP A 143 -2.31 3.56 20.61
N GLU A 144 -2.71 4.00 21.81
CA GLU A 144 -1.99 3.79 23.06
C GLU A 144 -2.26 2.40 23.66
N SER A 145 -3.20 1.64 23.09
CA SER A 145 -3.54 0.31 23.58
C SER A 145 -2.41 -0.70 23.28
N PRO A 146 -2.08 -1.60 24.22
CA PRO A 146 -1.14 -2.69 23.95
C PRO A 146 -1.64 -3.67 22.88
N PHE A 147 -2.93 -3.64 22.54
CA PHE A 147 -3.49 -4.41 21.43
C PHE A 147 -3.28 -3.77 20.06
N TRP A 148 -2.95 -2.48 19.99
CA TRP A 148 -2.71 -1.78 18.73
C TRP A 148 -1.58 -2.40 17.90
N PRO A 149 -0.37 -2.67 18.44
CA PRO A 149 0.69 -3.33 17.66
C PRO A 149 0.33 -4.76 17.22
N ILE A 150 -0.58 -5.44 17.92
CA ILE A 150 -1.07 -6.77 17.52
C ILE A 150 -1.97 -6.62 16.29
N LEU A 151 -2.94 -5.71 16.32
CA LEU A 151 -3.80 -5.42 15.16
C LEU A 151 -2.97 -4.92 13.98
N MET A 152 -1.99 -4.04 14.22
CA MET A 152 -1.05 -3.57 13.20
C MET A 152 -0.32 -4.74 12.52
N GLY A 153 0.18 -5.72 13.28
CA GLY A 153 0.83 -6.89 12.69
C GLY A 153 -0.13 -7.75 11.87
N ILE A 154 -1.39 -7.89 12.31
CA ILE A 154 -2.42 -8.66 11.56
C ILE A 154 -2.71 -7.97 10.22
N GLU A 155 -2.99 -6.67 10.24
CA GLU A 155 -3.31 -5.89 9.05
C GLU A 155 -2.11 -5.78 8.11
N HIS A 156 -0.89 -5.71 8.65
CA HIS A 156 0.33 -5.79 7.87
C HIS A 156 0.48 -7.16 7.15
N GLU A 157 0.11 -8.26 7.80
CA GLU A 157 0.11 -9.57 7.14
C GLU A 157 -0.95 -9.66 6.02
N GLN A 158 -2.08 -8.94 6.12
CA GLN A 158 -3.07 -8.84 5.04
C GLN A 158 -2.50 -8.09 3.82
N ILE A 159 -1.79 -6.98 4.01
CA ILE A 159 -1.07 -6.28 2.92
C ILE A 159 -0.11 -7.25 2.22
N HIS A 160 0.59 -8.06 3.00
CA HIS A 160 1.53 -9.03 2.47
C HIS A 160 0.87 -10.26 1.84
N LEU A 161 -0.36 -10.63 2.23
CA LEU A 161 -1.16 -11.64 1.55
C LEU A 161 -1.38 -11.20 0.09
N GLU A 162 -1.87 -9.98 -0.10
CA GLU A 162 -2.08 -9.43 -1.43
C GLU A 162 -0.75 -9.28 -2.19
N THR A 163 0.26 -8.65 -1.60
CA THR A 163 1.58 -8.45 -2.24
C THR A 163 2.21 -9.78 -2.67
N SER A 164 2.20 -10.79 -1.80
CA SER A 164 2.79 -12.11 -2.09
C SER A 164 2.03 -12.82 -3.21
N SER A 165 0.71 -12.65 -3.30
CA SER A 165 -0.11 -13.25 -4.36
C SER A 165 0.22 -12.67 -5.74
N VAL A 166 0.52 -11.38 -5.82
CA VAL A 166 1.00 -10.74 -7.05
C VAL A 166 2.36 -11.29 -7.46
N LEU A 167 3.28 -11.46 -6.50
CA LEU A 167 4.60 -12.04 -6.78
C LEU A 167 4.51 -13.51 -7.19
N ILE A 168 3.59 -14.29 -6.61
CA ILE A 168 3.31 -15.66 -7.04
C ILE A 168 2.78 -15.66 -8.47
N ARG A 169 1.86 -14.75 -8.80
CA ARG A 169 1.34 -14.58 -10.17
C ARG A 169 2.44 -14.21 -11.17
N GLN A 170 3.38 -13.35 -10.78
CA GLN A 170 4.53 -12.96 -11.60
C GLN A 170 5.62 -14.03 -11.68
N HIS A 171 5.59 -15.04 -10.80
CA HIS A 171 6.56 -16.12 -10.80
C HIS A 171 6.42 -16.99 -12.05
N ALA A 172 7.52 -17.63 -12.46
CA ALA A 172 7.51 -18.56 -13.57
C ALA A 172 6.62 -19.76 -13.25
N MET A 173 5.90 -20.25 -14.27
CA MET A 173 4.90 -21.32 -14.09
C MET A 173 5.46 -22.63 -13.55
N ASP A 174 6.74 -22.92 -13.78
CA ASP A 174 7.41 -24.11 -13.24
C ASP A 174 7.51 -24.07 -11.70
N TYR A 175 7.46 -22.89 -11.09
CA TYR A 175 7.58 -22.71 -9.63
C TYR A 175 6.24 -22.60 -8.91
N VAL A 176 5.13 -22.55 -9.65
CA VAL A 176 3.78 -22.40 -9.10
C VAL A 176 2.92 -23.62 -9.45
N GLN A 177 1.97 -23.95 -8.59
CA GLN A 177 1.03 -25.05 -8.77
C GLN A 177 -0.40 -24.65 -8.35
N PRO A 178 -1.44 -25.20 -8.99
CA PRO A 178 -2.83 -24.99 -8.59
C PRO A 178 -3.11 -25.54 -7.18
N HIS A 179 -4.00 -24.87 -6.46
CA HIS A 179 -4.45 -25.30 -5.13
C HIS A 179 -5.97 -25.13 -5.01
N GLU A 180 -6.65 -26.04 -4.29
CA GLU A 180 -8.12 -26.07 -4.24
C GLU A 180 -8.74 -24.78 -3.71
N GLN A 181 -8.09 -24.16 -2.72
CA GLN A 181 -8.54 -22.93 -2.08
C GLN A 181 -8.23 -21.67 -2.90
N TRP A 182 -7.44 -21.80 -3.97
CA TRP A 182 -6.95 -20.70 -4.80
C TRP A 182 -7.40 -20.83 -6.25
N ARG A 183 -8.60 -21.38 -6.48
CA ARG A 183 -9.13 -21.58 -7.83
C ARG A 183 -9.66 -20.26 -8.41
N PRO A 184 -9.31 -19.93 -9.66
CA PRO A 184 -9.85 -18.76 -10.32
C PRO A 184 -11.34 -18.95 -10.65
N CYS A 185 -12.04 -17.84 -10.81
CA CYS A 185 -13.39 -17.80 -11.36
C CYS A 185 -13.43 -18.54 -12.72
N GLN A 186 -14.51 -19.26 -12.97
CA GLN A 186 -14.72 -19.99 -14.24
C GLN A 186 -15.75 -19.31 -15.14
N LYS A 187 -16.37 -18.22 -14.66
CA LYS A 187 -17.38 -17.47 -15.43
C LYS A 187 -16.66 -16.55 -16.40
N THR A 188 -17.02 -16.62 -17.67
CA THR A 188 -16.59 -15.67 -18.70
C THR A 188 -17.58 -15.68 -19.86
N GLY A 189 -17.59 -14.61 -20.63
CA GLY A 189 -18.47 -14.37 -21.76
C GLY A 189 -18.03 -13.17 -22.58
N ALA A 190 -18.98 -12.57 -23.31
CA ALA A 190 -18.73 -11.31 -24.00
C ALA A 190 -18.77 -10.15 -23.00
N ALA A 191 -17.79 -9.26 -23.06
CA ALA A 191 -17.76 -8.09 -22.19
C ALA A 191 -18.95 -7.18 -22.49
N PRO A 192 -19.64 -6.63 -21.47
CA PRO A 192 -20.61 -5.58 -21.70
C PRO A 192 -19.91 -4.36 -22.31
N ALA A 193 -20.59 -3.69 -23.24
CA ALA A 193 -20.14 -2.38 -23.70
C ALA A 193 -20.27 -1.38 -22.55
N ASN A 194 -19.22 -0.61 -22.31
CA ASN A 194 -19.21 0.34 -21.20
C ASN A 194 -20.07 1.56 -21.52
N GLU A 195 -20.73 2.10 -20.49
CA GLU A 195 -21.64 3.25 -20.57
C GLU A 195 -21.18 4.32 -19.57
N LEU A 196 -21.44 5.59 -19.87
CA LEU A 196 -21.14 6.69 -18.95
C LEU A 196 -22.38 7.04 -18.13
N ILE A 197 -22.29 6.88 -16.81
CA ILE A 197 -23.34 7.22 -15.86
C ILE A 197 -23.04 8.61 -15.25
N PRO A 198 -24.01 9.55 -15.27
CA PRO A 198 -23.85 10.83 -14.60
C PRO A 198 -23.71 10.67 -13.09
N VAL A 199 -22.71 11.33 -12.51
CA VAL A 199 -22.50 11.44 -11.06
C VAL A 199 -22.76 12.89 -10.66
N PRO A 200 -23.77 13.16 -9.82
CA PRO A 200 -24.09 14.53 -9.41
C PRO A 200 -22.97 15.13 -8.55
N ALA A 201 -22.80 16.44 -8.66
CA ALA A 201 -21.95 17.22 -7.76
C ALA A 201 -22.28 16.94 -6.29
N GLY A 202 -21.32 17.15 -5.40
CA GLY A 202 -21.52 16.97 -3.97
C GLY A 202 -20.23 17.19 -3.19
N THR A 203 -20.35 17.18 -1.88
CA THR A 203 -19.21 17.32 -0.96
C THR A 203 -18.87 15.95 -0.39
N ILE A 204 -17.58 15.66 -0.25
CA ILE A 204 -17.10 14.50 0.51
C ILE A 204 -16.45 14.97 1.82
N GLU A 205 -16.55 14.12 2.83
CA GLU A 205 -15.81 14.22 4.08
C GLU A 205 -15.18 12.87 4.38
N THR A 206 -13.89 12.87 4.69
CA THR A 206 -13.13 11.68 5.04
C THR A 206 -12.02 12.02 6.03
N GLY A 207 -11.38 10.99 6.57
CA GLY A 207 -10.43 11.10 7.68
C GLY A 207 -10.97 10.46 8.96
N LYS A 208 -10.20 9.52 9.50
CA LYS A 208 -10.49 8.87 10.78
C LYS A 208 -10.20 9.85 11.91
N ASN A 209 -11.15 9.92 12.84
CA ASN A 209 -10.93 10.56 14.12
C ASN A 209 -10.39 9.53 15.13
N LYS A 210 -9.30 9.86 15.82
CA LYS A 210 -8.65 8.98 16.83
C LYS A 210 -9.59 8.54 17.96
N SER A 211 -10.63 9.31 18.27
CA SER A 211 -11.52 9.04 19.41
C SER A 211 -12.83 8.34 19.05
N THR A 212 -13.33 8.49 17.82
CA THR A 212 -14.66 7.99 17.44
C THR A 212 -14.64 6.90 16.37
N HIS A 213 -13.50 6.66 15.72
CA HIS A 213 -13.47 5.69 14.65
C HIS A 213 -13.52 4.24 15.17
N MET A 214 -14.23 3.37 14.44
CA MET A 214 -14.60 2.04 14.93
C MET A 214 -13.74 0.90 14.38
N HIS A 215 -12.92 1.14 13.36
CA HIS A 215 -12.04 0.13 12.77
C HIS A 215 -10.57 0.54 12.89
N TYR A 216 -9.67 -0.43 12.82
CA TYR A 216 -8.24 -0.16 12.63
C TYR A 216 -8.01 0.75 11.41
N GLY A 217 -6.98 1.60 11.47
CA GLY A 217 -6.55 2.44 10.36
C GLY A 217 -5.04 2.66 10.40
N TRP A 218 -4.44 2.79 9.23
CA TRP A 218 -3.09 3.32 9.10
C TRP A 218 -3.08 4.83 9.37
N ASP A 219 -1.91 5.37 9.72
CA ASP A 219 -1.76 6.79 10.05
C ASP A 219 -2.25 7.74 8.95
N ASN A 220 -2.04 7.39 7.68
CA ASN A 220 -2.48 8.16 6.52
C ASN A 220 -4.01 8.28 6.37
N GLU A 221 -4.77 7.46 7.09
CA GLU A 221 -6.24 7.50 7.09
C GLU A 221 -6.78 8.46 8.15
N TYR A 222 -5.94 8.96 9.08
CA TYR A 222 -6.34 9.91 10.12
C TYR A 222 -6.16 11.36 9.67
N GLY A 223 -6.84 12.26 10.39
CA GLY A 223 -6.91 13.68 10.05
C GLY A 223 -8.29 14.03 9.52
N HIS A 224 -8.37 15.14 8.80
CA HIS A 224 -9.59 15.65 8.20
C HIS A 224 -9.32 16.04 6.74
N HIS A 225 -10.25 15.65 5.88
CA HIS A 225 -10.29 16.09 4.48
C HIS A 225 -11.74 16.33 4.07
N SER A 226 -11.95 17.44 3.37
CA SER A 226 -13.22 17.80 2.77
C SER A 226 -12.97 18.40 1.39
N ALA A 227 -13.77 18.01 0.41
CA ALA A 227 -13.67 18.51 -0.95
C ALA A 227 -15.06 18.64 -1.59
N ASP A 228 -15.23 19.72 -2.36
CA ASP A 228 -16.39 19.91 -3.23
C ASP A 228 -16.09 19.35 -4.62
N ILE A 229 -16.93 18.42 -5.05
CA ILE A 229 -16.77 17.70 -6.31
C ILE A 229 -17.82 18.20 -7.29
N THR A 230 -17.36 18.67 -8.45
CA THR A 230 -18.24 19.03 -9.57
C THR A 230 -18.89 17.80 -10.18
N ALA A 231 -20.05 17.94 -10.82
CA ALA A 231 -20.67 16.82 -11.52
C ALA A 231 -19.74 16.28 -12.63
N PHE A 232 -19.69 14.96 -12.77
CA PHE A 232 -18.90 14.27 -13.78
C PHE A 232 -19.68 13.06 -14.32
N GLN A 233 -19.10 12.33 -15.27
CA GLN A 233 -19.61 11.02 -15.66
C GLN A 233 -18.57 9.96 -15.36
N ALA A 234 -18.98 8.78 -14.91
CA ALA A 234 -18.09 7.65 -14.69
C ALA A 234 -18.50 6.48 -15.58
N SER A 235 -17.55 5.67 -16.02
CA SER A 235 -17.88 4.41 -16.68
C SER A 235 -18.70 3.53 -15.74
N LYS A 236 -19.67 2.78 -16.26
CA LYS A 236 -20.57 1.91 -15.49
C LYS A 236 -19.82 0.70 -14.93
N TYR A 237 -19.02 0.08 -15.79
CA TYR A 237 -18.17 -1.06 -15.48
C TYR A 237 -16.71 -0.61 -15.37
N LEU A 238 -15.91 -1.40 -14.66
CA LEU A 238 -14.44 -1.34 -14.82
C LEU A 238 -14.06 -1.63 -16.28
N VAL A 239 -12.91 -1.13 -16.71
CA VAL A 239 -12.42 -1.42 -18.07
C VAL A 239 -12.12 -2.90 -18.19
N SER A 240 -12.82 -3.59 -19.09
CA SER A 240 -12.62 -5.02 -19.34
C SER A 240 -11.39 -5.28 -20.21
N ASN A 241 -10.89 -6.52 -20.22
CA ASN A 241 -9.86 -6.95 -21.16
C ASN A 241 -10.30 -6.70 -22.61
N GLN A 242 -11.59 -6.89 -22.94
CA GLN A 242 -12.13 -6.64 -24.27
C GLN A 242 -12.12 -5.15 -24.64
N GLU A 243 -12.52 -4.28 -23.71
CA GLU A 243 -12.48 -2.83 -23.94
C GLU A 243 -11.02 -2.38 -24.12
N TYR A 244 -10.13 -2.84 -23.25
CA TYR A 244 -8.70 -2.50 -23.30
C TYR A 244 -8.01 -3.02 -24.56
N ARG A 245 -8.44 -4.18 -25.10
CA ARG A 245 -7.93 -4.71 -26.37
C ARG A 245 -8.03 -3.70 -27.51
N SER A 246 -9.05 -2.85 -27.52
CA SER A 246 -9.21 -1.82 -28.54
C SER A 246 -8.06 -0.80 -28.55
N PHE A 247 -7.48 -0.51 -27.38
CA PHE A 247 -6.29 0.33 -27.26
C PHE A 247 -5.04 -0.39 -27.76
N VAL A 248 -4.88 -1.67 -27.43
CA VAL A 248 -3.77 -2.51 -27.92
C VAL A 248 -3.80 -2.61 -29.45
N ASP A 249 -4.96 -2.96 -30.02
CA ASP A 249 -5.17 -3.12 -31.46
C ASP A 249 -5.02 -1.79 -32.22
N ALA A 250 -5.23 -0.64 -31.55
CA ALA A 250 -5.01 0.70 -32.07
C ALA A 250 -3.54 1.20 -31.94
N ASN A 251 -2.59 0.29 -31.71
CA ASN A 251 -1.17 0.60 -31.50
C ASN A 251 -0.91 1.52 -30.29
N GLY A 252 -1.71 1.38 -29.23
CA GLY A 252 -1.61 2.18 -28.01
C GLY A 252 -0.24 2.12 -27.34
N TYR A 253 0.39 0.94 -27.33
CA TYR A 253 1.74 0.72 -26.78
C TYR A 253 2.86 1.21 -27.71
N GLN A 254 2.57 1.51 -28.97
CA GLN A 254 3.55 1.96 -29.96
C GLN A 254 3.43 3.46 -30.27
N THR A 255 2.49 4.15 -29.63
CA THR A 255 2.22 5.57 -29.87
C THR A 255 2.59 6.39 -28.64
N ASP A 256 3.71 7.09 -28.68
CA ASP A 256 4.28 7.85 -27.55
C ASP A 256 3.34 8.93 -27.02
N ASP A 257 2.58 9.59 -27.90
CA ASP A 257 1.65 10.67 -27.56
C ASP A 257 0.56 10.29 -26.53
N TYR A 258 0.33 9.01 -26.27
CA TYR A 258 -0.63 8.59 -25.24
C TYR A 258 0.00 8.50 -23.84
N TRP A 259 1.32 8.45 -23.74
CA TRP A 259 2.04 8.17 -22.49
C TRP A 259 2.59 9.45 -21.88
N GLU A 260 2.46 9.58 -20.56
CA GLU A 260 3.19 10.61 -19.81
C GLU A 260 4.69 10.24 -19.75
N GLU A 261 5.55 11.21 -19.43
CA GLU A 261 7.02 11.04 -19.48
C GLU A 261 7.52 9.82 -18.67
N GLU A 262 7.07 9.67 -17.43
CA GLU A 262 7.41 8.52 -16.58
C GLU A 262 6.92 7.21 -17.19
N GLY A 263 5.67 7.20 -17.68
CA GLY A 263 5.07 6.01 -18.31
C GLY A 263 5.74 5.62 -19.63
N LEU A 264 6.16 6.60 -20.43
CA LEU A 264 6.92 6.38 -21.65
C LEU A 264 8.30 5.79 -21.33
N SER A 265 8.96 6.30 -20.29
CA SER A 265 10.23 5.78 -19.79
C SER A 265 10.11 4.33 -19.32
N TRP A 266 9.08 4.03 -18.51
CA TRP A 266 8.76 2.67 -18.09
C TRP A 266 8.51 1.75 -19.29
N ARG A 267 7.65 2.16 -20.22
CA ARG A 267 7.28 1.34 -21.40
C ARG A 267 8.51 1.06 -22.27
N ASN A 268 9.39 2.04 -22.45
CA ASN A 268 10.62 1.89 -23.23
C ASN A 268 11.64 0.98 -22.53
N PHE A 269 11.72 1.04 -21.19
CA PHE A 269 12.57 0.17 -20.38
C PHE A 269 12.07 -1.28 -20.42
N CYS A 270 10.78 -1.51 -20.12
CA CYS A 270 10.16 -2.84 -20.09
C CYS A 270 9.89 -3.41 -21.48
N LYS A 271 9.86 -2.57 -22.52
CA LYS A 271 9.48 -2.92 -23.90
C LYS A 271 8.10 -3.57 -23.98
N SER A 272 7.19 -3.10 -23.14
CA SER A 272 5.83 -3.65 -23.07
C SER A 272 5.06 -3.36 -24.37
N THR A 273 4.26 -4.32 -24.82
CA THR A 273 3.42 -4.21 -26.03
C THR A 273 1.95 -4.54 -25.80
N HIS A 274 1.62 -5.02 -24.60
CA HIS A 274 0.28 -5.40 -24.12
C HIS A 274 0.36 -5.55 -22.59
N PRO A 275 -0.76 -5.63 -21.86
CA PRO A 275 -0.75 -5.84 -20.41
C PRO A 275 0.12 -7.03 -19.99
N THR A 276 0.83 -6.89 -18.86
CA THR A 276 1.83 -7.86 -18.36
C THR A 276 1.31 -9.28 -18.23
N PHE A 277 0.05 -9.44 -17.81
CA PHE A 277 -0.54 -10.75 -17.55
C PHE A 277 -1.27 -11.35 -18.75
N TRP A 278 -1.26 -10.68 -19.91
CA TRP A 278 -1.71 -11.26 -21.15
C TRP A 278 -0.60 -12.13 -21.73
N VAL A 279 -0.90 -13.40 -21.98
CA VAL A 279 0.06 -14.38 -22.51
C VAL A 279 -0.35 -14.77 -23.92
N LYS A 280 0.48 -14.44 -24.91
CA LYS A 280 0.23 -14.82 -26.30
C LYS A 280 0.85 -16.18 -26.60
N LYS A 281 0.03 -17.14 -27.05
CA LYS A 281 0.45 -18.49 -27.45
C LYS A 281 -0.01 -18.77 -28.87
N GLY A 282 0.87 -18.51 -29.84
CA GLY A 282 0.48 -18.53 -31.26
C GLY A 282 -0.46 -17.36 -31.58
N GLU A 283 -1.63 -17.67 -32.12
CA GLU A 283 -2.68 -16.68 -32.42
C GLU A 283 -3.63 -16.42 -31.23
N ASP A 284 -3.59 -17.28 -30.22
CA ASP A 284 -4.51 -17.23 -29.09
C ASP A 284 -3.93 -16.43 -27.92
N TRP A 285 -4.85 -15.75 -27.22
CA TRP A 285 -4.55 -15.05 -25.97
C TRP A 285 -5.00 -15.85 -24.76
N PHE A 286 -4.17 -15.81 -23.73
CA PHE A 286 -4.42 -16.39 -22.42
C PHE A 286 -4.25 -15.30 -21.35
N MET A 287 -4.85 -15.51 -20.19
CA MET A 287 -4.63 -14.68 -19.01
C MET A 287 -3.84 -15.47 -17.97
N ARG A 288 -2.75 -14.89 -17.49
CA ARG A 288 -2.01 -15.34 -16.31
C ARG A 288 -2.84 -15.02 -15.08
N THR A 289 -3.43 -16.04 -14.44
CA THR A 289 -3.97 -15.95 -13.08
C THR A 289 -2.88 -16.30 -12.08
N MET A 290 -3.19 -16.28 -10.78
CA MET A 290 -2.18 -16.54 -9.74
C MET A 290 -1.48 -17.89 -9.91
N THR A 291 -2.24 -18.96 -10.19
CA THR A 291 -1.70 -20.33 -10.28
C THR A 291 -1.79 -20.97 -11.65
N ASP A 292 -2.47 -20.33 -12.60
CA ASP A 292 -2.81 -20.93 -13.89
C ASP A 292 -2.63 -19.95 -15.05
N GLU A 293 -2.72 -20.48 -16.27
CA GLU A 293 -2.94 -19.70 -17.48
C GLU A 293 -4.24 -20.21 -18.12
N ILE A 294 -5.26 -19.37 -18.12
CA ILE A 294 -6.59 -19.71 -18.63
C ILE A 294 -6.82 -19.05 -19.99
N PRO A 295 -7.71 -19.60 -20.84
CA PRO A 295 -8.17 -18.90 -22.04
C PRO A 295 -8.62 -17.49 -21.70
N MET A 296 -8.29 -16.50 -22.54
CA MET A 296 -8.52 -15.08 -22.20
C MET A 296 -9.98 -14.79 -21.81
N PRO A 297 -10.24 -14.36 -20.56
CA PRO A 297 -11.56 -13.95 -20.14
C PRO A 297 -11.77 -12.46 -20.49
N TRP A 298 -12.31 -12.24 -21.68
CA TRP A 298 -12.47 -10.90 -22.26
C TRP A 298 -13.37 -9.96 -21.44
N ASP A 299 -14.32 -10.51 -20.68
CA ASP A 299 -15.26 -9.79 -19.82
C ASP A 299 -14.78 -9.53 -18.40
N TRP A 300 -13.59 -9.99 -18.02
CA TRP A 300 -12.95 -9.65 -16.75
C TRP A 300 -12.30 -8.27 -16.81
N PRO A 301 -12.09 -7.58 -15.67
CA PRO A 301 -11.35 -6.33 -15.66
C PRO A 301 -9.94 -6.56 -16.22
N VAL A 302 -9.43 -5.54 -16.93
CA VAL A 302 -8.02 -5.52 -17.33
C VAL A 302 -7.15 -5.25 -16.10
N ASP A 303 -6.04 -5.97 -16.01
CA ASP A 303 -5.02 -5.81 -14.96
C ASP A 303 -3.81 -5.09 -15.53
N VAL A 304 -3.55 -3.88 -15.03
CA VAL A 304 -2.57 -2.93 -15.57
C VAL A 304 -1.99 -2.04 -14.47
N ASN A 305 -0.80 -1.49 -14.73
CA ASN A 305 -0.24 -0.44 -13.87
C ASN A 305 -0.89 0.93 -14.16
N TYR A 306 -0.51 1.95 -13.37
CA TYR A 306 -1.06 3.30 -13.52
C TYR A 306 -0.78 3.90 -14.90
N HIS A 307 0.45 3.74 -15.42
CA HIS A 307 0.85 4.33 -16.70
C HIS A 307 0.04 3.78 -17.87
N GLU A 308 -0.20 2.47 -17.88
CA GLU A 308 -1.04 1.78 -18.86
C GLU A 308 -2.50 2.24 -18.79
N ALA A 309 -3.03 2.44 -17.57
CA ALA A 309 -4.38 2.94 -17.33
C ALA A 309 -4.55 4.41 -17.79
N LYS A 310 -3.57 5.26 -17.46
CA LYS A 310 -3.52 6.67 -17.87
C LYS A 310 -3.36 6.81 -19.39
N ALA A 311 -2.51 6.00 -20.01
CA ALA A 311 -2.32 6.01 -21.46
C ALA A 311 -3.60 5.61 -22.22
N PHE A 312 -4.36 4.64 -21.70
CA PHE A 312 -5.66 4.30 -22.25
C PHE A 312 -6.65 5.48 -22.17
N CYS A 313 -6.70 6.20 -21.06
CA CYS A 313 -7.55 7.38 -20.92
C CYS A 313 -7.15 8.49 -21.90
N ASN A 314 -5.84 8.76 -22.04
CA ASN A 314 -5.31 9.74 -22.99
C ASN A 314 -5.66 9.36 -24.45
N TRP A 315 -5.58 8.07 -24.79
CA TRP A 315 -6.02 7.56 -26.08
C TRP A 315 -7.52 7.77 -26.32
N LYS A 316 -8.39 7.46 -25.34
CA LYS A 316 -9.83 7.75 -25.46
C LYS A 316 -10.07 9.25 -25.62
N THR A 317 -9.35 10.09 -24.88
CA THR A 317 -9.46 11.55 -25.03
C THR A 317 -9.11 12.00 -26.44
N LYS A 318 -7.97 11.57 -26.97
CA LYS A 318 -7.52 11.96 -28.31
C LYS A 318 -8.43 11.44 -29.43
N THR A 319 -8.99 10.25 -29.29
CA THR A 319 -9.83 9.62 -30.32
C THR A 319 -11.29 10.08 -30.30
N THR A 320 -11.80 10.47 -29.14
CA THR A 320 -13.22 10.86 -28.99
C THR A 320 -13.44 12.36 -28.81
N GLY A 321 -12.41 13.11 -28.43
CA GLY A 321 -12.47 14.53 -28.08
C GLY A 321 -13.11 14.84 -26.72
N LYS A 322 -13.50 13.82 -25.94
CA LYS A 322 -14.02 14.00 -24.57
C LYS A 322 -12.89 13.91 -23.54
N PRO A 323 -12.94 14.64 -22.43
CA PRO A 323 -11.87 14.64 -21.42
C PRO A 323 -11.92 13.38 -20.54
N PHE A 324 -11.48 12.24 -21.08
CA PHE A 324 -11.33 10.99 -20.32
C PHE A 324 -10.08 11.05 -19.43
N ARG A 325 -10.23 10.65 -18.17
CA ARG A 325 -9.14 10.51 -17.21
C ARG A 325 -9.46 9.44 -16.16
N LEU A 326 -8.48 9.10 -15.32
CA LEU A 326 -8.74 8.28 -14.14
C LEU A 326 -9.48 9.13 -13.09
N PRO A 327 -10.28 8.53 -12.19
CA PRO A 327 -10.89 9.26 -11.09
C PRO A 327 -9.81 9.80 -10.14
N THR A 328 -10.14 10.86 -9.42
CA THR A 328 -9.44 11.25 -8.18
C THR A 328 -9.92 10.38 -7.01
N GLU A 329 -9.18 10.37 -5.89
CA GLU A 329 -9.65 9.76 -4.64
C GLU A 329 -11.03 10.31 -4.22
N ASP A 330 -11.24 11.62 -4.35
CA ASP A 330 -12.48 12.29 -3.99
C ASP A 330 -13.65 11.85 -4.87
N GLU A 331 -13.44 11.74 -6.19
CA GLU A 331 -14.46 11.22 -7.10
C GLU A 331 -14.77 9.74 -6.83
N TRP A 332 -13.79 8.95 -6.39
CA TRP A 332 -14.06 7.58 -5.95
C TRP A 332 -14.93 7.56 -4.68
N TYR A 333 -14.67 8.44 -3.70
CA TYR A 333 -15.56 8.60 -2.54
C TYR A 333 -16.97 9.01 -2.95
N ARG A 334 -17.08 9.92 -3.93
CA ARG A 334 -18.39 10.30 -4.47
C ARG A 334 -19.12 9.12 -5.10
N LEU A 335 -18.41 8.28 -5.86
CA LEU A 335 -18.95 7.05 -6.45
C LEU A 335 -19.43 6.07 -5.37
N TYR A 336 -18.65 5.89 -4.30
CA TYR A 336 -19.02 5.07 -3.16
C TYR A 336 -20.34 5.54 -2.54
N ASP A 337 -20.47 6.86 -2.30
CA ASP A 337 -21.62 7.45 -1.66
C ASP A 337 -22.89 7.38 -2.53
N VAL A 338 -22.79 7.68 -3.85
CA VAL A 338 -23.95 7.61 -4.77
C VAL A 338 -24.39 6.17 -5.06
N ALA A 339 -23.47 5.20 -4.96
CA ALA A 339 -23.80 3.78 -5.04
C ALA A 339 -24.53 3.27 -3.79
N GLY A 340 -24.61 4.07 -2.72
CA GLY A 340 -25.24 3.71 -1.46
C GLY A 340 -24.49 2.61 -0.72
N LEU A 341 -23.17 2.55 -0.89
CA LEU A 341 -22.33 1.55 -0.24
C LEU A 341 -22.11 1.87 1.24
N SER A 342 -21.79 0.83 2.00
CA SER A 342 -21.42 0.90 3.42
C SER A 342 -20.49 -0.25 3.78
N GLU A 343 -19.86 -0.16 4.95
CA GLU A 343 -18.97 -1.21 5.45
C GLU A 343 -19.68 -2.56 5.57
N ILE A 344 -18.93 -3.64 5.30
CA ILE A 344 -19.46 -4.99 5.29
C ILE A 344 -19.84 -5.41 6.72
N SER A 345 -21.12 -5.70 6.95
CA SER A 345 -21.58 -6.26 8.24
C SER A 345 -20.88 -7.58 8.58
N HIS A 346 -20.52 -7.77 9.85
CA HIS A 346 -19.94 -9.04 10.32
C HIS A 346 -20.84 -10.25 9.97
N GLY A 347 -20.21 -11.34 9.53
CA GLY A 347 -20.89 -12.59 9.18
C GLY A 347 -21.72 -12.53 7.89
N LYS A 348 -21.61 -11.46 7.10
CA LYS A 348 -22.22 -11.34 5.77
C LYS A 348 -21.14 -11.39 4.68
N PRO A 349 -21.43 -12.00 3.52
CA PRO A 349 -20.55 -11.91 2.37
C PRO A 349 -20.47 -10.46 1.87
N ALA A 350 -19.32 -10.10 1.29
CA ALA A 350 -19.10 -8.79 0.68
C ALA A 350 -20.06 -8.53 -0.49
N THR A 351 -20.37 -7.27 -0.77
CA THR A 351 -21.22 -6.86 -1.92
C THR A 351 -20.43 -6.76 -3.24
N GLY A 352 -19.18 -7.20 -3.23
CA GLY A 352 -18.27 -7.27 -4.37
C GLY A 352 -17.29 -8.42 -4.17
N ASN A 353 -16.49 -8.73 -5.19
CA ASN A 353 -15.45 -9.76 -5.09
C ASN A 353 -14.31 -9.24 -4.19
N LEU A 354 -14.38 -9.52 -2.89
CA LEU A 354 -13.45 -9.11 -1.82
C LEU A 354 -13.31 -10.26 -0.81
N HIS A 355 -12.33 -10.17 0.11
CA HIS A 355 -12.18 -11.08 1.24
C HIS A 355 -12.04 -12.58 0.88
N LEU A 356 -11.73 -12.90 -0.38
CA LEU A 356 -11.81 -14.27 -0.90
C LEU A 356 -13.19 -14.93 -0.68
N ASP A 357 -14.26 -14.14 -0.53
CA ASP A 357 -15.61 -14.65 -0.27
C ASP A 357 -16.18 -15.44 -1.46
N TYR A 358 -15.65 -15.17 -2.67
CA TYR A 358 -16.20 -15.67 -3.92
C TYR A 358 -15.17 -16.42 -4.77
N TYR A 359 -14.11 -15.72 -5.20
CA TYR A 359 -13.14 -16.26 -6.15
C TYR A 359 -11.71 -15.87 -5.74
N ALA A 360 -10.74 -16.74 -6.06
CA ALA A 360 -9.31 -16.43 -5.94
C ALA A 360 -8.75 -15.83 -7.25
N SER A 361 -9.52 -14.93 -7.85
CA SER A 361 -9.18 -14.15 -9.04
C SER A 361 -10.23 -13.07 -9.24
N SER A 362 -10.00 -12.17 -10.20
CA SER A 362 -11.07 -11.35 -10.77
C SER A 362 -12.17 -12.22 -11.41
N CYS A 363 -13.31 -11.59 -11.69
CA CYS A 363 -14.48 -12.18 -12.34
C CYS A 363 -15.10 -11.20 -13.36
N PRO A 364 -16.15 -11.59 -14.11
CA PRO A 364 -16.78 -10.69 -15.08
C PRO A 364 -17.18 -9.34 -14.47
N VAL A 365 -16.92 -8.24 -15.19
CA VAL A 365 -17.15 -6.86 -14.71
C VAL A 365 -18.62 -6.52 -14.45
N ASN A 366 -19.55 -7.41 -14.82
CA ASN A 366 -20.99 -7.28 -14.64
C ASN A 366 -21.59 -8.26 -13.61
N GLU A 367 -20.75 -8.89 -12.78
CA GLU A 367 -21.21 -9.84 -11.75
C GLU A 367 -21.78 -9.11 -10.52
N PHE A 368 -21.11 -8.06 -10.02
CA PHE A 368 -21.46 -7.40 -8.76
C PHE A 368 -21.98 -5.97 -8.96
N GLN A 369 -23.30 -5.83 -9.04
CA GLN A 369 -23.96 -4.53 -9.15
C GLN A 369 -23.96 -3.77 -7.81
N GLN A 370 -23.60 -2.49 -7.84
CA GLN A 370 -23.49 -1.57 -6.69
C GLN A 370 -24.13 -0.22 -7.08
N GLY A 371 -25.42 -0.08 -6.77
CA GLY A 371 -26.24 1.02 -7.28
C GLY A 371 -26.39 0.92 -8.81
N ASP A 372 -26.09 2.02 -9.51
CA ASP A 372 -26.08 2.05 -10.99
C ASP A 372 -24.76 1.55 -11.59
N PHE A 373 -23.74 1.32 -10.76
CA PHE A 373 -22.40 0.90 -11.14
C PHE A 373 -22.17 -0.58 -10.83
N TYR A 374 -21.00 -1.09 -11.22
CA TYR A 374 -20.49 -2.41 -10.87
C TYR A 374 -19.06 -2.26 -10.37
N ASP A 375 -18.67 -3.04 -9.37
CA ASP A 375 -17.30 -3.07 -8.84
C ASP A 375 -16.74 -1.66 -8.50
N ILE A 376 -17.49 -0.84 -7.73
CA ILE A 376 -16.91 0.34 -7.05
C ILE A 376 -15.98 -0.13 -5.93
N VAL A 377 -16.35 -1.20 -5.23
CA VAL A 377 -15.48 -1.98 -4.34
C VAL A 377 -15.34 -3.41 -4.85
N GLY A 378 -14.14 -3.98 -4.72
CA GLY A 378 -13.82 -5.34 -5.10
C GLY A 378 -13.44 -5.57 -6.56
N ASN A 379 -13.20 -6.84 -6.87
CA ASN A 379 -12.73 -7.39 -8.14
C ASN A 379 -11.28 -7.02 -8.46
N VAL A 380 -10.95 -5.73 -8.53
CA VAL A 380 -9.58 -5.21 -8.59
C VAL A 380 -9.53 -3.86 -7.90
N TRP A 381 -8.36 -3.52 -7.37
CA TRP A 381 -8.05 -2.14 -7.00
C TRP A 381 -8.23 -1.19 -8.19
N GLN A 382 -8.68 0.03 -7.94
CA GLN A 382 -8.85 1.05 -8.98
C GLN A 382 -7.78 2.14 -8.85
N TRP A 383 -6.96 2.30 -9.88
CA TRP A 383 -6.02 3.43 -9.97
C TRP A 383 -6.74 4.78 -9.98
N THR A 384 -6.21 5.72 -9.19
CA THR A 384 -6.65 7.12 -9.17
C THR A 384 -5.53 8.06 -9.62
N GLU A 385 -5.86 9.27 -10.06
CA GLU A 385 -4.86 10.31 -10.38
C GLU A 385 -4.25 10.96 -9.15
N THR A 386 -4.82 10.71 -7.97
CA THR A 386 -4.41 11.35 -6.73
C THR A 386 -3.15 10.67 -6.19
N PRO A 387 -2.00 11.38 -6.14
CA PRO A 387 -0.84 10.91 -5.38
C PRO A 387 -1.22 10.80 -3.90
N THR A 388 -0.54 9.96 -3.14
CA THR A 388 -0.76 9.91 -1.69
C THR A 388 -0.22 11.18 -1.01
N TYR A 389 -0.99 11.69 -0.05
CA TYR A 389 -0.71 12.95 0.65
C TYR A 389 -1.31 12.91 2.07
N PRO A 390 -0.76 13.68 3.04
CA PRO A 390 -1.30 13.75 4.39
C PRO A 390 -2.60 14.55 4.41
N PHE A 391 -3.59 14.08 5.17
CA PHE A 391 -4.75 14.91 5.51
C PHE A 391 -4.38 16.00 6.52
N GLU A 392 -5.25 17.01 6.65
CA GLU A 392 -5.08 18.03 7.69
C GLU A 392 -5.14 17.36 9.06
N GLY A 393 -4.13 17.59 9.91
CA GLY A 393 -4.01 16.91 11.21
C GLY A 393 -3.50 15.46 11.13
N PHE A 394 -2.89 15.06 10.01
CA PHE A 394 -2.09 13.83 9.93
C PHE A 394 -1.00 13.82 11.01
N ASP A 395 -0.89 12.69 11.71
CA ASP A 395 0.17 12.41 12.65
C ASP A 395 0.76 11.04 12.33
N VAL A 396 2.08 10.92 12.37
CA VAL A 396 2.77 9.65 12.16
C VAL A 396 2.52 8.71 13.35
N HIS A 397 2.26 7.43 13.08
CA HIS A 397 2.10 6.46 14.17
C HIS A 397 3.48 6.13 14.80
N PRO A 398 3.65 6.25 16.13
CA PRO A 398 4.96 6.15 16.79
C PRO A 398 5.64 4.78 16.67
N LEU A 399 4.86 3.71 16.45
CA LEU A 399 5.39 2.36 16.26
C LEU A 399 5.73 2.02 14.80
N TYR A 400 5.29 2.80 13.82
CA TYR A 400 5.52 2.49 12.41
C TYR A 400 5.61 3.76 11.57
N ASP A 401 6.72 4.45 11.71
CA ASP A 401 6.89 5.80 11.23
C ASP A 401 7.37 5.90 9.77
N ASP A 402 7.87 4.79 9.22
CA ASP A 402 8.29 4.60 7.83
C ASP A 402 7.23 3.95 6.94
N PHE A 403 6.02 3.68 7.43
CA PHE A 403 4.94 3.09 6.62
C PHE A 403 4.44 4.06 5.54
N THR A 404 4.03 5.26 5.96
CA THR A 404 3.36 6.23 5.07
C THR A 404 4.30 7.30 4.57
N THR A 405 5.09 7.90 5.47
CA THR A 405 5.81 9.15 5.18
C THR A 405 6.72 9.09 3.95
N PRO A 406 7.42 7.97 3.65
CA PRO A 406 8.21 7.84 2.41
C PRO A 406 7.39 7.92 1.13
N THR A 407 6.08 7.64 1.20
CA THR A 407 5.21 7.56 0.02
C THR A 407 4.64 8.92 -0.41
N PHE A 408 4.72 9.96 0.43
CA PHE A 408 4.29 11.32 0.09
C PHE A 408 5.35 12.04 -0.77
N ASP A 409 5.72 11.41 -1.87
CA ASP A 409 6.81 11.82 -2.77
C ASP A 409 6.31 12.20 -4.18
N ASN A 410 4.98 12.27 -4.36
CA ASN A 410 4.30 12.45 -5.64
C ASN A 410 4.62 11.38 -6.70
N GLN A 411 5.17 10.24 -6.32
CA GLN A 411 5.46 9.10 -7.20
C GLN A 411 4.61 7.87 -6.86
N HIS A 412 3.92 7.90 -5.72
CA HIS A 412 2.93 6.91 -5.32
C HIS A 412 1.51 7.43 -5.55
N ASN A 413 0.72 6.68 -6.31
CA ASN A 413 -0.69 6.99 -6.55
C ASN A 413 -1.59 6.12 -5.69
N LEU A 414 -2.66 6.72 -5.19
CA LEU A 414 -3.67 6.03 -4.42
C LEU A 414 -4.46 5.07 -5.31
N ILE A 415 -4.69 3.88 -4.77
CA ILE A 415 -5.62 2.90 -5.31
C ILE A 415 -6.78 2.71 -4.35
N LYS A 416 -8.00 2.52 -4.87
CA LYS A 416 -9.22 2.46 -4.05
C LYS A 416 -10.06 1.20 -4.33
N GLY A 417 -10.80 0.77 -3.31
CA GLY A 417 -11.87 -0.22 -3.40
C GLY A 417 -11.53 -1.68 -3.10
N GLY A 418 -10.25 -2.04 -2.94
CA GLY A 418 -9.84 -3.42 -2.71
C GLY A 418 -9.95 -4.32 -3.95
N SER A 419 -9.15 -5.39 -3.99
CA SER A 419 -9.21 -6.46 -4.97
C SER A 419 -9.85 -7.73 -4.39
N TRP A 420 -10.03 -8.76 -5.23
CA TRP A 420 -10.59 -10.05 -4.83
C TRP A 420 -9.89 -10.72 -3.62
N ILE A 421 -8.62 -10.42 -3.39
CA ILE A 421 -7.85 -10.96 -2.26
C ILE A 421 -7.78 -10.00 -1.06
N SER A 422 -8.05 -8.70 -1.26
CA SER A 422 -7.96 -7.71 -0.18
C SER A 422 -8.87 -8.10 0.98
N CYS A 423 -8.30 -8.03 2.18
CA CYS A 423 -8.93 -8.41 3.44
C CYS A 423 -8.70 -7.31 4.48
N GLY A 424 -9.40 -7.39 5.62
CA GLY A 424 -9.14 -6.46 6.72
C GLY A 424 -9.34 -4.99 6.33
N ASN A 425 -8.42 -4.13 6.80
CA ASN A 425 -8.40 -2.71 6.54
C ASN A 425 -8.44 -2.40 5.04
N GLU A 426 -7.77 -3.15 4.16
CA GLU A 426 -7.74 -2.90 2.70
C GLU A 426 -9.13 -2.74 2.05
N THR A 427 -10.17 -3.26 2.69
CA THR A 427 -11.54 -3.26 2.15
C THR A 427 -12.43 -2.13 2.67
N LEU A 428 -11.97 -1.36 3.64
CA LEU A 428 -12.76 -0.28 4.25
C LEU A 428 -12.86 0.93 3.31
N ARG A 429 -13.94 1.72 3.45
CA ARG A 429 -14.10 3.00 2.75
C ARG A 429 -12.92 3.93 3.06
N SER A 430 -12.47 3.96 4.32
CA SER A 430 -11.43 4.89 4.78
C SER A 430 -10.04 4.62 4.21
N SER A 431 -9.82 3.45 3.61
CA SER A 431 -8.48 2.93 3.35
C SER A 431 -7.74 3.67 2.25
N ARG A 432 -6.48 3.96 2.51
CA ARG A 432 -5.61 4.73 1.62
C ARG A 432 -4.32 3.97 1.40
N TYR A 433 -4.30 3.18 0.33
CA TYR A 433 -3.12 2.46 -0.12
C TYR A 433 -2.56 3.14 -1.35
N ALA A 434 -1.23 3.25 -1.40
CA ALA A 434 -0.54 3.92 -2.49
C ALA A 434 0.62 3.06 -2.97
N PHE A 435 0.83 3.05 -4.27
CA PHE A 435 1.89 2.26 -4.89
C PHE A 435 2.59 3.08 -5.97
N ARG A 436 3.87 2.79 -6.21
CA ARG A 436 4.58 3.31 -7.38
C ARG A 436 3.81 2.93 -8.63
N ARG A 437 3.68 3.89 -9.54
CA ARG A 437 2.86 3.82 -10.76
C ARG A 437 3.20 2.66 -11.69
N HIS A 438 4.42 2.14 -11.62
CA HIS A 438 4.91 1.06 -12.48
C HIS A 438 4.80 -0.34 -11.85
N PHE A 439 4.45 -0.47 -10.56
CA PHE A 439 4.25 -1.77 -9.94
C PHE A 439 2.88 -2.34 -10.25
N PHE A 440 2.88 -3.64 -10.55
CA PHE A 440 1.64 -4.40 -10.67
C PHE A 440 1.11 -4.73 -9.28
N GLN A 441 -0.19 -4.56 -9.14
CA GLN A 441 -1.03 -5.07 -8.06
C GLN A 441 -2.16 -5.86 -8.71
N HIS A 442 -3.12 -6.42 -7.95
CA HIS A 442 -4.40 -6.84 -8.56
C HIS A 442 -5.25 -5.60 -8.84
N ALA A 443 -4.78 -4.78 -9.77
CA ALA A 443 -5.29 -3.44 -10.04
C ALA A 443 -5.68 -3.29 -11.51
N GLY A 444 -6.84 -2.67 -11.71
CA GLY A 444 -7.32 -2.18 -12.99
C GLY A 444 -7.73 -0.73 -12.83
N PHE A 445 -8.73 -0.32 -13.59
CA PHE A 445 -9.21 1.05 -13.49
C PHE A 445 -10.63 1.24 -13.99
N ARG A 446 -11.19 2.36 -13.54
CA ARG A 446 -12.38 3.03 -14.08
C ARG A 446 -11.93 4.34 -14.72
N TYR A 447 -12.63 4.81 -15.74
CA TYR A 447 -12.43 6.18 -16.23
C TYR A 447 -13.63 7.06 -15.91
N VAL A 448 -13.35 8.35 -15.79
CA VAL A 448 -14.34 9.42 -15.70
C VAL A 448 -14.22 10.36 -16.89
N VAL A 449 -15.28 11.12 -17.15
CA VAL A 449 -15.31 12.24 -18.08
C VAL A 449 -15.71 13.48 -17.30
N SER A 450 -14.82 14.46 -17.27
CA SER A 450 -15.03 15.72 -16.57
C SER A 450 -14.21 16.83 -17.22
N ASP A 451 -14.82 18.00 -17.42
CA ASP A 451 -14.10 19.21 -17.84
C ASP A 451 -13.29 19.82 -16.69
N ALA A 452 -13.59 19.42 -15.43
CA ALA A 452 -12.82 19.85 -14.27
C ALA A 452 -11.48 19.09 -14.23
N PRO A 453 -10.33 19.81 -14.14
CA PRO A 453 -9.04 19.16 -13.98
C PRO A 453 -9.00 18.41 -12.66
N ALA A 454 -8.24 17.31 -12.61
CA ALA A 454 -7.92 16.66 -11.34
C ALA A 454 -7.14 17.64 -10.45
N VAL A 455 -7.62 17.87 -9.23
CA VAL A 455 -6.89 18.66 -8.24
C VAL A 455 -5.90 17.72 -7.56
N ILE A 456 -4.62 17.91 -7.82
CA ILE A 456 -3.54 17.14 -7.19
C ILE A 456 -3.06 17.93 -5.96
N GLN A 457 -3.32 17.40 -4.77
CA GLN A 457 -2.72 17.93 -3.55
C GLN A 457 -1.27 17.45 -3.49
N THR A 458 -0.33 18.33 -3.78
CA THR A 458 1.09 18.05 -3.61
C THR A 458 1.46 18.18 -2.14
N SER A 459 1.95 17.09 -1.55
CA SER A 459 2.57 17.15 -0.22
C SER A 459 3.96 17.73 -0.37
N ASN A 460 4.06 19.05 -0.35
CA ASN A 460 5.31 19.66 0.09
C ASN A 460 5.19 19.65 1.62
N TYR A 461 6.00 18.86 2.31
CA TYR A 461 6.11 18.83 3.79
C TYR A 461 6.59 20.17 4.40
N GLU A 462 6.49 21.24 3.63
CA GLU A 462 6.95 22.59 3.87
C GLU A 462 5.72 23.49 3.79
N THR A 463 4.99 23.66 4.89
CA THR A 463 4.13 24.85 4.97
C THR A 463 5.04 26.06 5.04
N ASP A 464 4.66 27.18 4.43
CA ASP A 464 5.41 28.44 4.53
C ASP A 464 5.71 28.80 5.99
N LYS A 465 4.78 28.46 6.90
CA LYS A 465 4.95 28.61 8.33
C LYS A 465 6.08 27.73 8.88
N LEU A 466 6.09 26.43 8.59
CA LEU A 466 7.11 25.49 9.10
C LEU A 466 8.50 25.83 8.55
N LEU A 467 8.60 26.16 7.26
CA LEU A 467 9.83 26.67 6.65
C LEU A 467 10.33 27.93 7.36
N SER A 468 9.44 28.89 7.59
CA SER A 468 9.77 30.14 8.28
C SER A 468 10.20 29.90 9.73
N GLU A 469 9.53 29.00 10.44
CA GLU A 469 9.86 28.63 11.83
C GLU A 469 11.23 27.95 11.91
N TYR A 470 11.56 27.02 11.01
CA TYR A 470 12.88 26.38 10.97
C TYR A 470 13.99 27.33 10.51
N ALA A 471 13.71 28.19 9.52
CA ALA A 471 14.65 29.22 9.08
C ALA A 471 14.94 30.21 10.21
N GLU A 472 13.93 30.68 10.93
CA GLU A 472 14.10 31.57 12.08
C GLU A 472 14.81 30.86 13.24
N PHE A 473 14.45 29.62 13.56
CA PHE A 473 15.07 28.86 14.64
C PHE A 473 16.57 28.59 14.39
N HIS A 474 16.96 28.30 13.14
CA HIS A 474 18.34 27.98 12.79
C HIS A 474 19.17 29.18 12.35
N TYR A 475 18.56 30.18 11.73
CA TYR A 475 19.27 31.28 11.09
C TYR A 475 18.86 32.68 11.58
N GLY A 476 17.79 32.79 12.37
CA GLY A 476 17.45 34.01 13.10
C GLY A 476 18.48 34.35 14.17
N ASP A 477 18.64 35.64 14.44
CA ASP A 477 19.65 36.15 15.37
C ASP A 477 19.28 35.83 16.85
N THR A 478 18.00 36.02 17.20
CA THR A 478 17.47 35.86 18.57
C THR A 478 15.98 35.54 18.56
N TYR A 479 15.52 34.71 19.50
CA TYR A 479 14.09 34.44 19.72
C TYR A 479 13.72 34.62 21.19
N PHE A 480 12.78 35.53 21.52
CA PHE A 480 12.46 35.95 22.89
C PHE A 480 13.70 36.31 23.75
N ASP A 481 14.62 37.09 23.18
CA ASP A 481 15.90 37.48 23.82
C ASP A 481 16.84 36.30 24.15
N VAL A 482 16.54 35.10 23.64
CA VAL A 482 17.43 33.93 23.72
C VAL A 482 18.32 33.91 22.47
N PRO A 483 19.66 33.82 22.62
CA PRO A 483 20.56 33.62 21.49
C PRO A 483 20.22 32.37 20.69
N ASN A 484 20.51 32.40 19.38
CA ASN A 484 20.28 31.27 18.48
C ASN A 484 20.75 29.93 19.08
N PHE A 485 19.81 29.01 19.28
CA PHE A 485 20.03 27.78 20.05
C PHE A 485 21.05 26.83 19.37
N PRO A 486 20.94 26.50 18.06
CA PRO A 486 21.94 25.67 17.40
C PRO A 486 23.35 26.26 17.44
N LYS A 487 23.48 27.58 17.26
CA LYS A 487 24.79 28.26 17.38
C LYS A 487 25.33 28.18 18.81
N ALA A 488 24.50 28.46 19.81
CA ALA A 488 24.93 28.43 21.21
C ALA A 488 25.40 27.02 21.62
N LEU A 489 24.74 25.97 21.15
CA LEU A 489 25.18 24.59 21.36
C LEU A 489 26.55 24.32 20.72
N ALA A 490 26.76 24.74 19.47
CA ALA A 490 28.05 24.58 18.80
C ALA A 490 29.17 25.35 19.53
N ASP A 491 28.91 26.59 19.95
CA ASP A 491 29.87 27.40 20.71
C ASP A 491 30.26 26.71 22.04
N LEU A 492 29.28 26.13 22.77
CA LEU A 492 29.52 25.38 24.00
C LEU A 492 30.33 24.11 23.76
N ALA A 493 30.04 23.37 22.68
CA ALA A 493 30.78 22.16 22.31
C ALA A 493 32.25 22.49 21.96
N ILE A 494 32.47 23.57 21.19
CA ILE A 494 33.81 24.07 20.84
C ILE A 494 34.55 24.52 22.11
N ALA A 495 33.90 25.29 22.99
CA ALA A 495 34.51 25.73 24.23
C ALA A 495 34.90 24.55 25.13
N ALA A 496 34.06 23.51 25.19
CA ALA A 496 34.34 22.29 25.94
C ALA A 496 35.54 21.51 25.40
N MET A 497 35.88 21.63 24.11
CA MET A 497 37.07 20.99 23.54
C MET A 497 38.38 21.50 24.16
N GLY A 498 38.44 22.80 24.50
CA GLY A 498 39.67 23.43 24.99
C GLY A 498 40.79 23.28 23.95
N ASP A 499 41.96 22.81 24.39
CA ASP A 499 43.14 22.62 23.53
C ASP A 499 43.19 21.24 22.84
N ARG A 500 42.11 20.45 22.89
CA ARG A 500 42.08 19.11 22.25
C ARG A 500 42.05 19.24 20.72
N PRO A 501 42.70 18.33 19.98
CA PRO A 501 42.66 18.34 18.51
C PRO A 501 41.23 18.18 17.96
N ALA A 502 40.81 19.09 17.09
CA ALA A 502 39.47 19.13 16.51
C ALA A 502 39.43 18.44 15.14
N HIS A 503 39.63 17.11 15.10
CA HIS A 503 39.65 16.39 13.81
C HIS A 503 38.27 16.07 13.24
N LYS A 504 37.35 15.57 14.08
CA LYS A 504 36.03 15.12 13.62
C LYS A 504 34.94 15.51 14.61
N ALA A 505 33.77 15.92 14.10
CA ALA A 505 32.55 16.05 14.89
C ALA A 505 31.37 15.36 14.18
N LEU A 506 30.43 14.84 14.97
CA LEU A 506 29.18 14.25 14.52
C LEU A 506 28.03 15.03 15.15
N ASP A 507 27.17 15.59 14.30
CA ASP A 507 25.98 16.34 14.69
C ASP A 507 24.74 15.52 14.31
N LEU A 508 24.10 14.90 15.31
CA LEU A 508 22.90 14.08 15.12
C LEU A 508 21.65 14.92 15.37
N GLY A 509 20.73 14.95 14.41
CA GLY A 509 19.57 15.84 14.45
C GLY A 509 19.90 17.27 14.00
N CYS A 510 20.76 17.41 12.97
CA CYS A 510 21.26 18.72 12.54
C CYS A 510 20.21 19.63 11.88
N ALA A 511 19.04 19.09 11.53
CA ALA A 511 17.94 19.69 10.79
C ALA A 511 18.46 20.49 9.58
N SER A 512 18.21 21.80 9.52
CA SER A 512 18.70 22.66 8.42
C SER A 512 20.20 22.99 8.48
N GLY A 513 20.95 22.38 9.41
CA GLY A 513 22.41 22.29 9.39
C GLY A 513 23.15 23.39 10.18
N ARG A 514 22.47 24.31 10.87
CA ARG A 514 23.17 25.44 11.54
C ARG A 514 24.30 25.01 12.47
N SER A 515 24.04 24.06 13.38
CA SER A 515 25.05 23.55 14.33
C SER A 515 26.22 22.87 13.60
N THR A 516 25.92 22.08 12.57
CA THR A 516 26.93 21.44 11.71
C THR A 516 27.83 22.49 11.06
N PHE A 517 27.27 23.58 10.51
CA PHE A 517 28.05 24.66 9.91
C PHE A 517 28.91 25.42 10.91
N GLU A 518 28.42 25.69 12.13
CA GLU A 518 29.21 26.36 13.16
C GLU A 518 30.36 25.47 13.67
N LEU A 519 30.12 24.16 13.84
CA LEU A 519 31.15 23.18 14.18
C LEU A 519 32.23 23.07 13.08
N ALA A 520 31.83 23.14 11.81
CA ALA A 520 32.74 23.04 10.67
C ALA A 520 33.75 24.21 10.58
N ARG A 521 33.55 25.28 11.36
CA ARG A 521 34.51 26.37 11.49
C ARG A 521 35.69 26.04 12.40
N HIS A 522 35.57 24.98 13.21
CA HIS A 522 36.56 24.58 14.20
C HIS A 522 37.13 23.17 13.98
N PHE A 523 36.34 22.26 13.41
CA PHE A 523 36.74 20.88 13.17
C PHE A 523 37.18 20.65 11.71
N ASP A 524 38.20 19.80 11.49
CA ASP A 524 38.69 19.45 10.14
C ASP A 524 37.60 18.78 9.27
N HIS A 525 36.70 18.02 9.90
CA HIS A 525 35.59 17.33 9.27
C HIS A 525 34.38 17.27 10.20
N VAL A 526 33.20 17.60 9.68
CA VAL A 526 31.94 17.48 10.43
C VAL A 526 30.96 16.67 9.60
N THR A 527 30.36 15.67 10.22
CA THR A 527 29.26 14.92 9.65
C THR A 527 27.98 15.38 10.35
N GLY A 528 27.12 16.08 9.62
CA GLY A 528 25.74 16.31 10.05
C GLY A 528 24.87 15.16 9.55
N VAL A 529 24.10 14.55 10.45
CA VAL A 529 23.11 13.54 10.11
C VAL A 529 21.81 13.99 10.71
N ASP A 530 20.82 14.24 9.86
CA ASP A 530 19.45 14.37 10.31
C ASP A 530 18.65 13.15 9.85
N PHE A 531 17.73 12.70 10.70
CA PHE A 531 16.74 11.70 10.33
C PHE A 531 15.54 12.32 9.59
N SER A 532 15.71 13.54 9.07
CA SER A 532 14.75 14.28 8.28
C SER A 532 14.74 13.85 6.82
N ALA A 533 14.67 12.55 6.56
CA ALA A 533 14.00 12.08 5.34
C ALA A 533 12.56 12.67 5.22
N ARG A 534 12.07 13.31 6.30
CA ARG A 534 10.77 13.94 6.49
C ARG A 534 10.74 15.50 6.47
N PHE A 535 11.89 16.21 6.34
CA PHE A 535 11.91 17.69 6.24
C PHE A 535 12.50 18.24 4.93
N ILE A 536 13.05 17.39 4.08
CA ILE A 536 13.69 17.85 2.84
C ILE A 536 12.99 17.14 1.69
N GLY A 537 12.38 17.93 0.81
CA GLY A 537 11.71 17.47 -0.40
C GLY A 537 12.61 16.85 -1.45
#